data_AF-A0A976KDB0-F1
#
_entry.id   AF-A0A976KDB0-F1
#
_cell.length_a   1.000
_cell.length_b   1.000
_cell.length_c   1.000
_cell.angle_alpha   90.00
_cell.angle_beta   90.00
_cell.angle_gamma   90.00
#
_symmetry.space_group_name_H-M   'P 1'
#
loop_
_entity.id
_entity.type
_entity.pdbx_description
1 polymer ?
#
loop_
_entity_poly.entity_id
_entity_poly.type
_entity_poly.pdbx_seq_one_letter_code
_entity_poly.pdbx_strand_id
1 'polypeptide(L)' 'AVGYLSFSGDLDTCITIRTLVVHGDEISVTAGAGIVADSDPETEEKETENKAAALLAAVDLARRLETS' A
#
# COMPACT_ATOMS: atom_id res chain seq x y z
N ALA A 1 8.96 7.57 -3.32
CA ALA A 1 9.57 7.41 -1.99
C ALA A 1 8.96 8.44 -1.06
N VAL A 2 8.73 8.10 0.21
CA VAL A 2 8.29 9.03 1.26
C VAL A 2 9.39 9.07 2.31
N GLY A 3 9.70 10.23 2.88
CA GLY A 3 10.84 10.36 3.77
C GLY A 3 11.05 11.80 4.22
N TYR A 4 12.14 12.04 4.93
CA TYR A 4 12.55 13.37 5.38
C TYR A 4 14.03 13.62 5.12
N LEU A 5 14.36 14.90 4.91
CA LEU A 5 15.73 15.42 4.85
C LEU A 5 15.87 16.50 5.93
N SER A 6 16.85 16.34 6.82
CA SER A 6 17.15 17.30 7.89
C SER A 6 18.11 18.38 7.39
N PHE A 7 18.06 19.57 8.02
CA PHE A 7 19.05 20.63 7.76
C PHE A 7 20.48 20.27 8.18
N SER A 8 20.63 19.22 8.99
CA SER A 8 21.91 18.65 9.41
C SER A 8 22.49 17.67 8.38
N GLY A 9 21.73 17.34 7.32
CA GLY A 9 22.14 16.45 6.24
C GLY A 9 21.65 15.00 6.36
N ASP A 10 20.85 14.66 7.36
CA ASP A 10 20.30 13.32 7.51
C ASP A 10 19.14 13.10 6.53
N LEU A 11 19.18 11.98 5.82
CA LEU A 11 18.15 11.57 4.86
C LEU A 11 17.64 10.17 5.24
N ASP A 12 16.34 10.04 5.44
CA ASP A 12 15.68 8.75 5.61
C ASP A 12 14.47 8.67 4.69
N THR A 13 14.35 7.58 3.94
CA THR A 13 13.29 7.37 2.96
C THR A 13 12.81 5.93 2.96
N CYS A 14 11.51 5.74 2.71
CA CYS A 14 10.89 4.46 2.50
C CYS A 14 10.30 4.33 1.09
N ILE A 15 10.22 3.08 0.63
CA ILE A 15 9.48 2.73 -0.58
C ILE A 15 7.99 2.86 -0.28
N THR A 16 7.23 3.50 -1.17
CA THR A 16 5.79 3.79 -1.03
C THR A 16 4.93 2.57 -1.39
N ILE A 17 5.26 1.41 -0.83
CA ILE A 17 4.43 0.20 -0.91
C ILE A 17 3.53 0.10 0.32
N ARG A 18 2.44 -0.67 0.21
CA ARG A 18 1.43 -0.78 1.28
C ARG A 18 0.99 0.61 1.79
N THR A 19 0.79 1.51 0.84
CA THR A 19 0.33 2.88 1.06
C THR A 19 -1.03 3.04 0.38
N LEU A 20 -1.94 3.77 1.03
CA LEU A 20 -3.20 4.22 0.46
C LEU A 20 -3.10 5.72 0.14
N VAL A 21 -3.66 6.15 -0.98
CA VAL A 21 -3.69 7.56 -1.38
C VAL A 21 -5.14 8.02 -1.41
N VAL A 22 -5.44 9.05 -0.62
CA VAL A 22 -6.77 9.67 -0.58
C VAL A 22 -6.74 10.94 -1.41
N HIS A 23 -7.67 11.08 -2.34
CA HIS A 23 -7.83 12.27 -3.17
C HIS A 23 -9.31 12.63 -3.26
N GLY A 24 -9.71 13.66 -2.51
CA GLY A 24 -11.13 13.95 -2.29
C GLY A 24 -11.82 12.80 -1.56
N ASP A 25 -12.93 12.33 -2.11
CA ASP A 25 -13.70 11.19 -1.58
C ASP A 25 -13.22 9.82 -2.11
N GLU A 26 -12.18 9.78 -2.96
CA GLU A 26 -11.64 8.54 -3.51
C GLU A 26 -10.40 8.06 -2.74
N ILE A 27 -10.36 6.75 -2.49
CA ILE A 27 -9.20 6.06 -1.93
C ILE A 27 -8.67 5.09 -2.98
N SER A 28 -7.40 5.23 -3.34
CA SER A 28 -6.70 4.31 -4.23
C SER A 28 -5.68 3.48 -3.47
N VAL A 29 -5.61 2.19 -3.81
CA VAL A 29 -4.63 1.23 -3.29
C VAL A 29 -3.95 0.56 -4.47
N THR A 30 -2.62 0.51 -4.44
CA THR A 30 -1.84 -0.16 -5.48
C THR A 30 -0.98 -1.25 -4.84
N ALA A 31 -1.03 -2.44 -5.43
CA ALA A 31 -0.18 -3.57 -5.10
C ALA A 31 0.42 -4.14 -6.39
N GLY A 32 1.52 -4.85 -6.25
CA GLY A 32 2.23 -5.46 -7.37
C GLY A 32 2.93 -6.75 -6.95
N ALA A 33 3.37 -7.50 -7.95
CA ALA A 33 4.03 -8.79 -7.83
C ALA A 33 5.40 -8.75 -8.51
N GLY A 34 6.33 -9.56 -8.01
CA GLY A 34 7.68 -9.65 -8.57
C GLY A 34 7.77 -10.85 -9.50
N ILE A 35 7.56 -10.64 -10.80
CA ILE A 35 7.53 -11.73 -11.78
C ILE A 35 8.95 -12.25 -12.06
N VAL A 36 9.13 -13.57 -11.91
CA VAL A 36 10.35 -14.30 -12.26
C VAL A 36 10.04 -15.39 -13.30
N ALA A 37 11.06 -16.08 -13.81
CA ALA A 37 10.92 -17.03 -14.92
C ALA A 37 9.91 -18.16 -14.64
N ASP A 38 9.82 -18.60 -13.38
CA ASP A 38 8.95 -19.70 -12.95
C ASP A 38 7.67 -19.19 -12.25
N SER A 39 7.34 -17.90 -12.36
CA SER A 39 6.14 -17.32 -11.76
C SER A 39 4.88 -17.90 -12.40
N ASP A 40 3.89 -18.19 -11.56
CA ASP A 40 2.56 -18.62 -11.94
C ASP A 40 1.59 -17.43 -11.91
N PRO A 41 0.92 -17.07 -13.03
CA PRO A 41 0.07 -15.88 -13.10
C PRO A 41 -1.03 -15.83 -12.03
N GLU A 42 -1.69 -16.96 -11.75
CA GLU A 42 -2.79 -17.02 -10.78
C GLU A 42 -2.29 -16.79 -9.35
N THR A 43 -1.13 -17.36 -9.02
CA THR A 43 -0.51 -17.20 -7.70
C THR A 43 -0.03 -15.76 -7.49
N GLU A 44 0.58 -15.13 -8.50
CA GLU A 44 1.06 -13.75 -8.43
C GLU A 44 -0.09 -12.74 -8.32
N GLU A 45 -1.17 -12.95 -9.07
CA GLU A 45 -2.40 -12.15 -8.95
C GLU A 45 -2.93 -12.21 -7.51
N LYS A 46 -3.07 -13.42 -6.96
CA LYS A 46 -3.51 -13.62 -5.58
C LYS A 46 -2.57 -12.97 -4.56
N GLU A 47 -1.26 -12.97 -4.81
CA GLU A 47 -0.31 -12.24 -3.97
C GLU A 47 -0.58 -10.73 -4.00
N THR A 48 -0.85 -10.15 -5.17
CA THR A 48 -1.19 -8.72 -5.28
C THR A 48 -2.48 -8.38 -4.54
N GLU A 49 -3.51 -9.20 -4.68
CA GLU A 49 -4.78 -9.05 -3.96
C GLU A 49 -4.56 -9.10 -2.45
N ASN A 50 -3.80 -10.10 -1.97
CA ASN A 50 -3.49 -10.24 -0.55
C ASN A 50 -2.72 -9.04 0.01
N LYS A 51 -1.77 -8.49 -0.76
CA LYS A 51 -1.02 -7.28 -0.38
C LYS A 51 -1.94 -6.06 -0.25
N ALA A 52 -2.93 -5.91 -1.14
CA ALA A 52 -3.90 -4.82 -1.10
C ALA A 52 -4.96 -5.02 0.01
N ALA A 53 -5.39 -6.27 0.24
CA ALA A 53 -6.45 -6.63 1.17
C ALA A 53 -6.22 -6.10 2.59
N ALA A 54 -4.96 -6.10 3.07
CA ALA A 54 -4.61 -5.57 4.38
C ALA A 54 -4.98 -4.09 4.56
N LEU A 55 -4.77 -3.27 3.51
CA LEU A 55 -5.13 -1.85 3.54
C LEU A 55 -6.63 -1.64 3.41
N LEU A 56 -7.30 -2.41 2.56
CA LEU A 56 -8.75 -2.34 2.40
C LEU A 56 -9.48 -2.70 3.70
N ALA A 57 -9.00 -3.72 4.41
CA ALA A 57 -9.51 -4.09 5.73
C ALA A 57 -9.32 -2.98 6.77
N ALA A 58 -8.19 -2.26 6.73
CA ALA A 58 -7.95 -1.12 7.61
C ALA A 58 -8.92 0.05 7.33
N VAL A 59 -9.24 0.31 6.06
CA VAL A 59 -10.23 1.32 5.67
C VAL A 59 -11.64 0.94 6.15
N ASP A 60 -12.03 -0.33 5.98
CA ASP A 60 -13.33 -0.83 6.46
C ASP A 60 -13.45 -0.70 7.99
N LEU A 61 -12.40 -1.04 8.74
CA LEU A 61 -12.36 -0.86 10.18
C LEU A 61 -12.49 0.62 10.57
N ALA A 62 -11.74 1.51 9.94
CA ALA A 62 -11.78 2.94 10.23
C ALA A 62 -13.19 3.52 10.04
N ARG A 63 -13.88 3.17 8.93
CA ARG A 63 -15.26 3.60 8.66
C ARG A 63 -16.24 3.16 9.74
N ARG A 64 -16.09 1.94 10.27
CA ARG A 64 -16.94 1.45 11.36
C ARG A 64 -16.75 2.23 12.66
N LEU A 65 -15.52 2.63 12.95
CA LEU A 65 -15.21 3.44 14.14
C LEU A 65 -15.78 4.86 14.05
N GLU A 66 -15.83 5.46 12.85
CA GLU A 66 -16.42 6.78 12.65
C GLU A 66 -17.95 6.83 12.82
N THR A 67 -18.63 5.69 12.65
CA THR A 67 -20.10 5.61 12.72
C THR A 67 -20.62 5.23 14.13
N SER A 68 -19.72 4.95 15.09
CA SER A 68 -20.07 4.57 16.47
C SER A 68 -19.92 5.71 17.46
#